data_AF-A0A7J3L018-F1
#
_entry.id   AF-A0A7J3L018-F1
#
_cell.length_a   1.000
_cell.length_b   1.000
_cell.length_c   1.000
_cell.angle_alpha   90.00
_cell.angle_beta   90.00
_cell.angle_gamma   90.00
#
_symmetry.space_group_name_H-M   'P 1'
#
loop_
_entity.id
_entity.type
_entity.pdbx_description
1 polymer ?
#
loop_
_entity_poly.entity_id
_entity_poly.type
_entity_poly.pdbx_seq_one_letter_code
_entity_poly.pdbx_strand_id
1 'polypeptide(L)' 'IGWAALYYDQATGRLLNVWINEHDVGHLSGAKLILIMDVFEHAYMIDYGLKRADYIEAFFKAIDWKTVAERFEKQ' A
#
# COMPACT_ATOMS: atom_id res chain seq x y z
N ILE A 1 2.09 -13.15 -4.50
CA ILE A 1 1.00 -12.46 -3.76
C ILE A 1 1.62 -11.64 -2.64
N GLY A 2 0.97 -10.59 -2.20
CA GLY A 2 1.64 -9.64 -1.31
C GLY A 2 0.94 -8.30 -1.29
N TRP A 3 1.71 -7.28 -0.92
CA TRP A 3 1.21 -5.93 -0.71
C TRP A 3 1.99 -4.94 -1.58
N ALA A 4 1.31 -3.92 -2.07
CA ALA A 4 1.96 -2.74 -2.61
C ALA A 4 1.96 -1.65 -1.54
N ALA A 5 3.14 -1.17 -1.15
CA ALA A 5 3.32 -0.22 -0.07
C ALA A 5 3.94 1.08 -0.57
N LEU A 6 3.44 2.21 -0.07
CA LEU A 6 4.06 3.52 -0.19
C LEU A 6 4.78 3.83 1.13
N TYR A 7 6.08 3.96 1.07
CA TYR A 7 6.93 4.36 2.18
C TYR A 7 7.40 5.80 2.05
N TYR A 8 7.61 6.46 3.18
CA TYR A 8 8.36 7.70 3.28
C TYR A 8 9.70 7.43 3.98
N ASP A 9 10.79 7.60 3.25
CA ASP A 9 12.14 7.57 3.80
C ASP A 9 12.49 8.95 4.36
N GLN A 10 12.50 9.07 5.68
CA GLN A 10 12.80 10.31 6.38
C GLN A 10 14.26 10.75 6.21
N ALA A 11 15.19 9.82 5.95
CA ALA A 11 16.60 10.15 5.78
C ALA A 11 16.85 10.88 4.47
N THR A 12 16.13 10.51 3.41
CA THR A 12 16.28 11.13 2.07
C THR A 12 15.15 12.10 1.71
N GLY A 13 14.07 12.13 2.49
CA GLY A 13 12.86 12.91 2.21
C GLY A 13 12.07 12.40 1.01
N ARG A 14 12.19 11.10 0.66
CA ARG A 14 11.61 10.53 -0.55
C ARG A 14 10.44 9.61 -0.26
N LEU A 15 9.46 9.64 -1.16
CA LEU A 15 8.40 8.63 -1.24
C LEU A 15 8.83 7.49 -2.16
N LEU A 16 8.62 6.25 -1.71
CA LEU A 16 9.07 5.04 -2.37
C LEU A 16 7.92 4.02 -2.45
N ASN A 17 7.67 3.49 -3.65
CA ASN A 17 6.79 2.35 -3.82
C ASN A 17 7.58 1.05 -3.70
N VAL A 18 7.09 0.13 -2.88
CA VAL A 18 7.77 -1.12 -2.55
C VAL A 18 6.77 -2.27 -2.60
N TRP A 19 7.22 -3.41 -3.13
CA TRP A 19 6.48 -4.66 -3.05
C TRP A 19 6.90 -5.40 -1.79
N ILE A 20 5.92 -5.79 -0.96
CA ILE A 20 6.13 -6.68 0.18
C ILE A 20 5.61 -8.06 -0.24
N ASN A 21 6.51 -9.02 -0.33
CA ASN A 21 6.16 -10.40 -0.65
C ASN A 21 5.63 -11.10 0.61
N GLU A 22 4.55 -11.86 0.44
CA GLU A 22 3.79 -12.45 1.54
C GLU A 22 3.39 -11.41 2.59
N HIS A 23 3.98 -11.44 3.80
CA HIS A 23 3.63 -10.51 4.87
C HIS A 23 4.81 -9.69 5.40
N ASP A 24 6.05 -10.03 5.03
CA ASP A 24 7.24 -9.54 5.72
C ASP A 24 8.47 -9.30 4.82
N VAL A 25 8.53 -9.95 3.65
CA VAL A 25 9.74 -9.89 2.82
C VAL A 25 9.73 -8.65 1.93
N GLY A 26 10.71 -7.77 2.12
CA GLY A 26 10.89 -6.56 1.31
C GLY A 26 10.50 -5.25 2.00
N HIS A 27 10.18 -5.27 3.30
CA HIS A 27 9.98 -4.04 4.06
C HIS A 27 11.23 -3.15 4.09
N LEU A 28 11.02 -1.84 3.98
CA LEU A 28 12.06 -0.85 4.23
C LEU A 28 12.08 -0.51 5.72
N SER A 29 12.93 -1.21 6.48
CA SER A 29 13.12 -0.94 7.90
C SER A 29 13.59 0.50 8.12
N GLY A 30 12.95 1.22 9.03
CA GLY A 30 13.21 2.64 9.31
C GLY A 30 12.49 3.62 8.40
N ALA A 31 11.91 3.18 7.28
CA ALA A 31 11.01 4.01 6.49
C ALA A 31 9.58 3.96 7.06
N LYS A 32 8.86 5.07 6.96
CA LYS A 32 7.50 5.17 7.49
C LYS A 32 6.49 4.65 6.46
N LEU A 33 5.65 3.69 6.84
CA LEU A 33 4.57 3.21 5.98
C LEU A 33 3.44 4.26 5.91
N ILE A 34 3.12 4.72 4.70
CA ILE A 34 2.15 5.79 4.44
C ILE A 34 0.81 5.22 3.94
N LEU A 35 0.87 4.36 2.94
CA LEU A 35 -0.28 3.68 2.33
C LEU A 35 0.10 2.24 2.01
N ILE A 36 -0.86 1.32 2.13
CA ILE A 36 -0.68 -0.08 1.77
C ILE A 36 -1.93 -0.60 1.06
N MET A 37 -1.73 -1.39 0.02
CA MET A 37 -2.77 -2.11 -0.71
C MET A 37 -2.52 -3.61 -0.56
N ASP A 38 -3.51 -4.33 -0.05
CA ASP A 38 -3.52 -5.79 -0.05
C ASP A 38 -3.74 -6.28 -1.47
N VAL A 39 -2.91 -7.21 -1.93
CA VAL A 39 -3.04 -7.81 -3.27
C VAL A 39 -3.04 -9.33 -3.23
N PHE A 40 -3.36 -9.90 -2.06
CA PHE A 40 -3.78 -11.29 -1.96
C PHE A 40 -5.15 -11.48 -2.59
N GLU A 41 -5.36 -12.66 -3.20
CA GLU A 41 -6.64 -12.99 -3.83
C GLU A 41 -7.81 -12.92 -2.84
N HIS A 42 -7.59 -13.26 -1.56
CA HIS A 42 -8.64 -13.16 -0.54
C HIS A 42 -9.14 -11.73 -0.30
N ALA A 43 -8.39 -10.69 -0.70
CA ALA A 43 -8.79 -9.30 -0.51
C ALA A 43 -9.83 -8.85 -1.55
N TYR A 44 -9.97 -9.57 -2.68
CA TYR A 44 -10.80 -9.12 -3.80
C TYR A 44 -11.55 -10.21 -4.57
N MET A 45 -11.21 -11.50 -4.40
CA MET A 45 -11.76 -12.58 -5.23
C MET A 45 -13.28 -12.72 -5.10
N ILE A 46 -13.86 -12.42 -3.92
CA ILE A 46 -15.31 -12.51 -3.70
C ILE A 46 -16.07 -11.51 -4.59
N ASP A 47 -15.61 -10.26 -4.64
CA ASP A 47 -16.32 -9.18 -5.33
C ASP A 47 -15.88 -9.02 -6.80
N TYR A 48 -14.61 -9.29 -7.10
CA TYR A 48 -13.99 -9.01 -8.41
C TYR A 48 -13.55 -10.27 -9.17
N GLY A 49 -13.52 -11.44 -8.53
CA GLY A 49 -12.99 -12.67 -9.13
C GLY A 49 -11.57 -12.47 -9.66
N LEU A 50 -11.32 -12.87 -10.91
CA LEU A 50 -10.02 -12.71 -11.57
C LEU A 50 -9.72 -11.27 -12.03
N LYS A 51 -10.65 -10.33 -11.86
CA LYS A 51 -10.53 -8.94 -12.33
C LYS A 51 -9.74 -8.06 -11.34
N ARG A 52 -8.47 -8.40 -11.12
CA ARG A 52 -7.58 -7.64 -10.22
C ARG A 52 -7.46 -6.16 -10.59
N ALA A 53 -7.50 -5.82 -11.88
CA ALA A 53 -7.41 -4.43 -12.33
C ALA A 53 -8.58 -3.57 -11.81
N ASP A 54 -9.81 -4.09 -11.88
CA ASP A 54 -11.01 -3.42 -11.39
C ASP A 54 -10.95 -3.20 -9.87
N TYR A 55 -10.43 -4.19 -9.13
CA TYR A 55 -10.16 -4.05 -7.69
C TYR A 55 -9.17 -2.93 -7.39
N ILE A 56 -8.06 -2.86 -8.13
CA ILE A 56 -7.06 -1.78 -7.96
C ILE A 56 -7.69 -0.42 -8.27
N GLU A 57 -8.52 -0.30 -9.31
CA GLU A 57 -9.22 0.94 -9.61
C GLU A 57 -10.19 1.36 -8.49
N ALA A 58 -10.95 0.39 -7.96
CA ALA A 58 -11.85 0.62 -6.83
C ALA A 58 -11.08 1.03 -5.57
N PHE A 59 -9.93 0.40 -5.30
CA PHE A 59 -9.03 0.79 -4.22
C PHE A 59 -8.64 2.26 -4.34
N PHE A 60 -8.15 2.72 -5.50
CA PHE A 60 -7.76 4.12 -5.69
C PHE A 60 -8.90 5.12 -5.48
N LYS A 61 -10.14 4.74 -5.83
CA LYS A 61 -11.34 5.56 -5.56
C LYS A 61 -11.70 5.62 -4.08
N ALA A 62 -11.33 4.60 -3.30
CA ALA A 62 -11.67 4.45 -1.89
C ALA A 62 -10.58 4.93 -0.92
N ILE A 63 -9.41 5.38 -1.41
CA ILE A 63 -8.34 5.87 -0.54
C ILE A 63 -8.82 7.06 0.29
N ASP A 64 -8.70 6.94 1.61
CA ASP A 64 -8.81 8.09 2.52
C ASP A 64 -7.50 8.90 2.50
N TRP A 65 -7.46 9.88 1.60
CA TRP A 65 -6.30 10.75 1.44
C TRP A 65 -6.03 11.64 2.66
N LYS A 66 -7.05 11.93 3.49
CA LYS A 66 -6.86 12.69 4.72
C LYS A 66 -6.02 11.88 5.71
N THR A 67 -6.38 10.61 5.92
CA THR A 67 -5.60 9.70 6.76
C THR A 67 -4.19 9.49 6.21
N VAL A 68 -4.03 9.37 4.89
CA VAL A 68 -2.72 9.25 4.23
C VAL A 68 -1.84 10.50 4.50
N ALA A 69 -2.40 11.69 4.34
CA ALA A 69 -1.70 12.95 4.63
C ALA A 69 -1.33 13.08 6.11
N GLU A 70 -2.24 12.76 7.04
CA GLU A 70 -1.95 12.77 8.48
C GLU A 70 -0.82 11.79 8.85
N ARG A 71 -0.76 10.62 8.20
CA ARG A 71 0.37 9.69 8.38
C ARG A 71 1.66 10.27 7.84
N PHE A 72 1.64 11.02 6.75
CA PHE A 72 2.84 11.66 6.22
C PHE A 72 3.36 12.77 7.14
N GLU A 73 2.46 13.59 7.71
CA GLU A 73 2.81 14.75 8.52
C GLU A 73 3.23 14.43 9.96
N LYS A 74 2.68 13.36 10.56
CA LYS A 74 3.06 12.98 11.94
C LYS A 74 4.55 12.64 11.99
N GLN A 75 5.29 13.21 12.95
CA GLN A 75 6.68 12.84 13.21
C GLN A 75 6.74 11.57 14.06
#